data_AF-A0A376KZ66-F1
#
_entry.id   AF-A0A376KZ66-F1
#
_cell.length_a   1.000
_cell.length_b   1.000
_cell.length_c   1.000
_cell.angle_alpha   90.00
_cell.angle_beta   90.00
_cell.angle_gamma   90.00
#
_symmetry.space_group_name_H-M   'P 1'
#
loop_
_entity.id
_entity.type
_entity.pdbx_description
1 polymer ?
#
loop_
_entity_poly.entity_id
_entity_poly.type
_entity_poly.pdbx_seq_one_letter_code
_entity_poly.pdbx_strand_id
1 'polypeptide(L)'
;MLPVGCNKGAALTVLTQHLGLSLRDCMAFGDAMNDREMLGSVGSGFIMGNAMPQLRAELPHLPVIGHCRNQAVSHYLTHWLDYPHLPYSPE
;
A
#
# COMPACT_ATOMS: atom_id res chain seq x y z
N MET A 1 20.79 -7.35 7.59
CA MET A 1 19.62 -8.23 7.40
C MET A 1 18.79 -8.22 8.67
N LEU A 2 17.46 -8.30 8.56
CA LEU A 2 16.55 -8.46 9.69
C LEU A 2 16.39 -9.95 10.05
N PRO A 3 15.97 -10.27 11.28
CA PRO A 3 15.62 -11.65 11.67
C PRO A 3 14.53 -12.24 10.75
N VAL A 4 14.54 -13.56 10.61
CA VAL A 4 13.50 -14.30 9.86
C VAL A 4 12.12 -13.95 10.41
N GLY A 5 11.18 -13.61 9.52
CA GLY A 5 9.81 -13.20 9.88
C GLY A 5 9.66 -11.72 10.25
N CYS A 6 10.73 -10.95 10.34
CA CYS A 6 10.66 -9.51 10.59
C CYS A 6 10.54 -8.73 9.27
N ASN A 7 9.33 -8.23 8.99
CA ASN A 7 9.03 -7.37 7.86
C ASN A 7 7.83 -6.44 8.19
N LYS A 8 7.54 -5.49 7.30
CA LYS A 8 6.45 -4.50 7.50
C LYS A 8 5.07 -5.16 7.63
N GLY A 9 4.80 -6.23 6.87
CA GLY A 9 3.54 -6.97 6.95
C GLY A 9 3.34 -7.68 8.29
N ALA A 10 4.39 -8.29 8.84
CA ALA A 10 4.36 -8.91 10.15
C ALA A 10 4.13 -7.88 11.26
N ALA A 11 4.80 -6.72 11.19
CA ALA A 11 4.58 -5.62 12.14
C ALA A 11 3.13 -5.09 12.06
N LEU A 12 2.59 -4.91 10.85
CA LEU A 12 1.21 -4.47 10.66
C LEU A 12 0.19 -5.50 11.16
N THR A 13 0.48 -6.79 11.03
CA THR A 13 -0.36 -7.88 11.58
C THR A 13 -0.46 -7.77 13.11
N VAL A 14 0.67 -7.55 13.79
CA VAL A 14 0.68 -7.38 15.26
C VAL A 14 -0.09 -6.13 15.66
N LEU A 15 0.08 -5.02 14.93
CA LEU A 15 -0.63 -3.77 15.21
C LEU A 15 -2.14 -3.90 15.04
N THR A 16 -2.60 -4.49 13.94
CA THR A 16 -4.03 -4.68 13.67
C THR A 16 -4.70 -5.57 14.72
N GLN A 17 -4.05 -6.66 15.13
CA GLN A 17 -4.52 -7.50 16.22
C GLN A 17 -4.68 -6.74 17.54
N HIS A 18 -3.71 -5.87 17.88
CA HIS A 18 -3.79 -5.04 19.09
C HIS A 18 -4.94 -4.04 19.04
N LEU A 19 -5.29 -3.54 17.85
CA LEU A 19 -6.38 -2.59 17.63
C LEU A 19 -7.76 -3.26 17.44
N GLY A 20 -7.84 -4.60 17.45
CA GLY A 20 -9.08 -5.32 17.15
C GLY A 20 -9.52 -5.20 15.68
N LEU A 21 -8.59 -4.92 14.78
CA LEU A 21 -8.80 -4.81 13.33
C LEU A 21 -8.18 -5.99 12.60
N SER A 22 -8.54 -6.17 11.33
CA SER A 22 -7.89 -7.11 10.42
C SER A 22 -7.04 -6.38 9.37
N LEU A 23 -6.13 -7.10 8.73
CA LEU A 23 -5.39 -6.56 7.57
C LEU A 23 -6.33 -6.17 6.42
N ARG A 24 -7.53 -6.77 6.32
CA ARG A 24 -8.53 -6.42 5.31
C ARG A 24 -9.11 -5.02 5.53
N ASP A 25 -9.05 -4.50 6.75
CA ASP A 25 -9.48 -3.15 7.09
C ASP A 25 -8.39 -2.09 6.80
N CYS A 26 -7.19 -2.54 6.39
CA CYS A 26 -6.06 -1.66 6.15
C CYS A 26 -5.94 -1.22 4.69
N MET A 27 -5.49 0.01 4.56
CA MET A 27 -4.97 0.59 3.32
C MET A 27 -3.46 0.83 3.48
N ALA A 28 -2.66 0.43 2.49
CA ALA A 28 -1.22 0.64 2.52
C ALA A 28 -0.69 1.14 1.17
N PHE A 29 0.38 1.94 1.25
CA PHE A 29 1.07 2.55 0.12
C PHE A 29 2.56 2.22 0.21
N GLY A 30 3.20 1.92 -0.93
CA GLY A 30 4.62 1.56 -0.92
C GLY A 30 5.27 1.62 -2.30
N ASP A 31 6.59 1.63 -2.30
CA ASP A 31 7.41 1.88 -3.48
C ASP A 31 8.66 1.00 -3.58
N ALA A 32 9.02 0.29 -2.52
CA ALA A 32 10.22 -0.54 -2.47
C ALA A 32 9.93 -2.01 -2.10
N MET A 33 10.92 -2.88 -2.31
CA MET A 33 10.75 -4.32 -2.07
C MET A 33 10.44 -4.69 -0.62
N ASN A 34 10.81 -3.87 0.36
CA ASN A 34 10.46 -4.10 1.76
C ASN A 34 8.97 -3.80 2.09
N ASP A 35 8.21 -3.26 1.12
CA ASP A 35 6.76 -3.07 1.21
C ASP A 35 5.98 -4.28 0.68
N ARG A 36 6.64 -5.20 -0.06
CA ARG A 36 5.98 -6.29 -0.80
C ARG A 36 5.02 -7.09 0.08
N GLU A 37 5.49 -7.61 1.22
CA GLU A 37 4.66 -8.41 2.14
C GLU A 37 3.49 -7.59 2.70
N MET A 38 3.70 -6.31 3.01
CA MET A 38 2.65 -5.44 3.54
C MET A 38 1.57 -5.18 2.47
N LEU A 39 1.98 -4.74 1.28
CA LEU A 39 1.07 -4.38 0.19
C LEU A 39 0.25 -5.57 -0.30
N GLY A 40 0.86 -6.76 -0.37
CA GLY A 40 0.16 -7.98 -0.77
C GLY A 40 -0.79 -8.55 0.29
N SER A 41 -0.70 -8.10 1.55
CA SER A 41 -1.49 -8.68 2.65
C SER A 41 -2.69 -7.82 3.08
N VAL A 42 -2.65 -6.51 2.82
CA VAL A 42 -3.73 -5.59 3.21
C VAL A 42 -4.96 -5.71 2.30
N GLY A 43 -6.11 -5.21 2.76
CA GLY A 43 -7.33 -5.14 1.95
C GLY A 43 -7.18 -4.23 0.74
N SER A 44 -6.50 -3.08 0.91
CA SER A 44 -6.28 -2.11 -0.16
C SER A 44 -4.80 -1.71 -0.27
N GLY A 45 -4.06 -2.33 -1.19
CA GLY A 45 -2.65 -2.04 -1.45
C GLY A 45 -2.45 -1.18 -2.69
N PHE A 46 -1.60 -0.14 -2.60
CA PHE A 46 -1.30 0.78 -3.69
C PHE A 46 0.19 0.93 -3.93
N ILE A 47 0.59 0.81 -5.21
CA ILE A 47 1.98 0.99 -5.63
C ILE A 47 2.20 2.45 -6.06
N MET A 48 3.24 3.09 -5.54
CA MET A 48 3.58 4.47 -5.90
C MET A 48 4.08 4.58 -7.36
N GLY A 49 3.86 5.73 -7.99
CA GLY A 49 4.32 6.01 -9.35
C GLY A 49 5.84 5.85 -9.54
N ASN A 50 6.61 6.14 -8.49
CA ASN A 50 8.07 5.99 -8.46
C ASN A 50 8.56 4.63 -7.95
N ALA A 51 7.67 3.64 -7.82
CA ALA A 51 8.02 2.34 -7.28
C ALA A 51 9.05 1.59 -8.12
N MET A 52 9.88 0.80 -7.45
CA MET A 52 10.84 -0.12 -8.06
C MET A 52 10.14 -1.03 -9.09
N PRO A 53 10.71 -1.23 -10.29
CA PRO A 53 10.15 -2.13 -11.29
C PRO A 53 9.92 -3.55 -10.76
N GLN A 54 10.80 -4.03 -9.86
CA GLN A 54 10.69 -5.34 -9.23
C GLN A 54 9.41 -5.46 -8.37
N LEU A 55 9.06 -4.42 -7.61
CA LEU A 55 7.85 -4.43 -6.78
C LEU A 55 6.59 -4.52 -7.65
N ARG A 56 6.57 -3.76 -8.76
CA ARG A 56 5.48 -3.79 -9.75
C ARG A 56 5.34 -5.17 -10.40
N ALA A 57 6.46 -5.83 -10.69
CA ALA A 57 6.47 -7.16 -11.27
C ALA A 57 5.99 -8.24 -10.28
N GLU A 58 6.28 -8.10 -8.99
CA GLU A 58 5.84 -9.01 -7.92
C GLU A 58 4.35 -8.85 -7.57
N LEU A 59 3.80 -7.63 -7.72
CA LEU A 59 2.42 -7.30 -7.36
C LEU A 59 1.66 -6.65 -8.54
N PRO A 60 1.58 -7.31 -9.72
CA PRO A 60 1.05 -6.71 -10.94
C PRO A 60 -0.47 -6.46 -10.90
N HIS A 61 -1.15 -7.03 -9.91
CA HIS A 61 -2.59 -6.87 -9.70
C HIS A 61 -2.94 -5.64 -8.88
N LEU A 62 -1.96 -4.99 -8.22
CA LEU A 62 -2.22 -3.80 -7.41
C LEU A 62 -2.25 -2.54 -8.29
N PRO A 63 -3.19 -1.61 -8.03
CA PRO A 63 -3.24 -0.34 -8.73
C PRO A 63 -1.99 0.51 -8.45
N VAL A 64 -1.59 1.27 -9.47
CA VAL A 64 -0.48 2.22 -9.40
C VAL A 64 -1.06 3.62 -9.29
N ILE A 65 -0.64 4.38 -8.28
CA ILE A 65 -1.02 5.79 -8.11
C ILE A 65 0.12 6.71 -8.58
N GLY A 66 -0.03 8.02 -8.37
CA GLY A 66 0.93 9.03 -8.81
C GLY A 66 2.30 8.95 -8.11
N HIS A 67 3.23 9.80 -8.55
CA HIS A 67 4.57 9.89 -7.95
C HIS A 67 4.51 10.54 -6.56
N CYS A 68 5.34 10.10 -5.62
CA CYS A 68 5.46 10.72 -4.30
C CYS A 68 5.73 12.24 -4.32
N ARG A 69 6.41 12.78 -5.35
CA ARG A 69 6.67 14.22 -5.51
C ARG A 69 5.41 15.04 -5.78
N ASN A 70 4.35 14.40 -6.25
CA ASN A 70 3.06 15.03 -6.54
C ASN A 70 2.03 14.77 -5.43
N GLN A 71 2.48 14.46 -4.21
CA GLN A 71 1.58 14.21 -3.05
C GLN A 71 0.54 13.10 -3.32
N ALA A 72 0.89 12.09 -4.12
CA ALA A 72 -0.07 11.11 -4.64
C ALA A 72 -0.86 10.36 -3.56
N VAL A 73 -0.26 10.07 -2.40
CA VAL A 73 -1.00 9.45 -1.28
C VAL A 73 -2.12 10.38 -0.79
N SER A 74 -1.84 11.67 -0.63
CA SER A 74 -2.83 12.66 -0.21
C SER A 74 -3.93 12.86 -1.25
N HIS A 75 -3.56 12.96 -2.54
CA HIS A 75 -4.53 13.03 -3.63
C HIS A 75 -5.44 11.79 -3.66
N TYR A 76 -4.85 10.61 -3.55
CA TYR A 76 -5.59 9.36 -3.53
C TYR A 76 -6.55 9.27 -2.34
N LEU A 77 -6.08 9.59 -1.12
CA LEU A 77 -6.91 9.56 0.08
C LEU A 77 -8.06 10.57 0.01
N THR A 78 -7.80 11.77 -0.51
CA THR A 78 -8.84 12.80 -0.69
C THR A 78 -9.92 12.30 -1.64
N HIS A 79 -9.52 11.77 -2.81
CA HIS A 79 -10.45 11.16 -3.75
C HIS A 79 -11.25 10.02 -3.14
N TRP A 80 -10.58 9.13 -2.38
CA TRP A 80 -11.25 7.99 -1.75
C TRP A 80 -12.27 8.43 -0.68
N LEU A 81 -11.99 9.49 0.07
CA LEU A 81 -12.91 10.03 1.07
C LEU A 81 -14.12 10.73 0.43
N ASP A 82 -13.89 11.53 -0.60
CA ASP A 82 -14.94 12.35 -1.22
C ASP A 82 -15.76 11.57 -2.26
N TYR A 83 -15.10 10.67 -3.01
CA TYR A 83 -15.65 10.00 -4.18
C TYR A 83 -15.26 8.51 -4.26
N PRO A 84 -15.54 7.68 -3.23
CA PRO A 84 -15.06 6.29 -3.14
C PRO A 84 -15.55 5.37 -4.28
N HIS A 85 -16.62 5.75 -4.97
CA HIS A 85 -17.22 4.97 -6.06
C HIS A 85 -16.72 5.36 -7.45
N LEU A 86 -15.96 6.45 -7.56
CA LEU A 86 -15.43 6.93 -8.83
C LEU A 86 -14.03 6.38 -9.08
N PRO A 87 -13.66 6.09 -10.33
CA PRO A 87 -12.29 5.72 -10.67
C PRO A 87 -11.33 6.86 -10.32
N TYR A 88 -10.20 6.51 -9.72
CA TYR A 88 -9.11 7.45 -9.45
C TYR A 88 -8.23 7.62 -10.68
N SER A 89 -7.82 8.87 -10.98
CA SER A 89 -6.82 9.18 -12.01
C SER A 89 -5.61 9.89 -11.39
N PRO A 90 -4.38 9.41 -11.61
CA PRO A 90 -3.16 9.96 -11.01
C PRO A 90 -2.58 11.21 -11.70
N GLU A 91 -3.37 11.97 -12.46
CA GLU A 91 -2.90 13.16 -13.21
C GLU A 91 -2.15 14.19 -12.34
#